data_AF-A0A3B3ZKC2-F1
#
_entry.id   AF-A0A3B3ZKC2-F1
#
_cell.length_a   1.000
_cell.length_b   1.000
_cell.length_c   1.000
_cell.angle_alpha   90.00
_cell.angle_beta   90.00
_cell.angle_gamma   90.00
#
_symmetry.space_group_name_H-M   'P 1'
#
loop_
_entity.id
_entity.type
_entity.pdbx_description
1 polymer ?
#
loop_
_entity_poly.entity_id
_entity_poly.type
_entity_poly.pdbx_seq_one_letter_code
_entity_poly.pdbx_strand_id
1 'polypeptide(L)'
;MSLLHSDKDLSHRPKRRRCHETYNFNMKCPTPGCNSLGHLTGKHERHFAVSGCPLYHNLSADECKVKAVTRDKQEEEMKVQEESNSRHATRHQTPTSKQSRYKEQVNELRKGRNSGLQKEQKEKHLEHRQTHGNTREPLLENITSDYDLELFRKAQARASEDLEKLRIQGQITEGSNMIKTILFGRYELDTWYHSPYPEEYARLGRLYVCEFCLKYMKSQTILRRHMAKCVWKHPPGDEVYRKGAISVFEVDGKKNKIYCQNLCLLAKLFLDHKTLYYDVEPFLFYVMTEADNTGCHLVGYFSKEKNSFLNYNVSCILTMPQYMRQGFGKMLIDFSYLLSKVEEKVGSPERPLSDLGLISYRSYWKEVLLRYMYNFQGKEISIKEISQETAVNPVDIVSTLQSLQMLKYWKGKHLVLKRQDLIDEWKAKEIKRGNSNKTIDPTSLKWTPPKGT
;
A
#
# COMPACT_ATOMS: atom_id res chain seq x y z
N MET A 1 70.30 -45.42 -5.80
CA MET A 1 70.37 -43.97 -5.54
C MET A 1 68.94 -43.46 -5.40
N SER A 2 68.44 -43.41 -4.17
CA SER A 2 68.11 -42.18 -3.39
C SER A 2 66.81 -41.51 -3.89
N LEU A 3 65.68 -41.69 -3.20
CA LEU A 3 65.18 -41.05 -1.97
C LEU A 3 64.47 -39.70 -2.20
N LEU A 4 63.23 -39.64 -1.67
CA LEU A 4 62.53 -38.52 -1.00
C LEU A 4 61.53 -37.61 -1.75
N HIS A 5 60.34 -37.53 -1.13
CA HIS A 5 59.39 -36.41 -1.15
C HIS A 5 60.05 -35.06 -0.78
N SER A 6 59.53 -33.93 -1.29
CA SER A 6 59.14 -32.78 -0.46
C SER A 6 58.38 -31.69 -1.25
N ASP A 7 57.32 -31.23 -0.59
CA ASP A 7 56.43 -30.06 -0.70
C ASP A 7 56.79 -28.77 -1.50
N LYS A 8 55.68 -28.19 -2.01
CA LYS A 8 55.29 -26.76 -2.15
C LYS A 8 56.00 -25.84 -3.16
N ASP A 9 55.23 -25.40 -4.17
CA ASP A 9 54.93 -23.96 -4.31
C ASP A 9 53.64 -23.72 -5.15
N LEU A 10 52.65 -23.04 -4.56
CA LEU A 10 51.41 -22.61 -5.22
C LEU A 10 51.44 -21.10 -5.38
N SER A 11 52.15 -20.60 -6.38
CA SER A 11 52.00 -19.20 -6.79
C SER A 11 52.28 -19.00 -8.28
N HIS A 12 51.24 -19.08 -9.10
CA HIS A 12 51.00 -18.18 -10.25
C HIS A 12 49.76 -18.65 -11.01
N ARG A 13 48.59 -18.08 -10.69
CA ARG A 13 47.40 -18.17 -11.54
C ARG A 13 47.08 -16.76 -12.05
N PRO A 14 47.01 -16.52 -13.37
CA PRO A 14 46.77 -15.20 -13.92
C PRO A 14 45.38 -14.68 -13.53
N LYS A 15 45.31 -13.39 -13.23
CA LYS A 15 44.12 -12.64 -12.78
C LYS A 15 42.92 -12.92 -13.71
N ARG A 16 41.84 -13.49 -13.15
CA ARG A 16 40.53 -13.62 -13.82
C ARG A 16 40.07 -12.22 -14.24
N ARG A 17 39.85 -12.03 -15.56
CA ARG A 17 39.12 -10.88 -16.09
C ARG A 17 37.74 -10.81 -15.42
N ARG A 18 37.38 -9.65 -14.88
CA ARG A 18 36.04 -9.37 -14.34
C ARG A 18 35.00 -9.68 -15.42
N CYS A 19 33.99 -10.46 -15.07
CA CYS A 19 32.80 -10.64 -15.87
C CYS A 19 32.12 -9.27 -16.01
N HIS A 20 32.14 -8.69 -17.20
CA HIS A 20 31.26 -7.56 -17.52
C HIS A 20 29.85 -8.15 -17.64
N GLU A 21 29.04 -7.98 -16.60
CA GLU A 21 27.61 -8.26 -16.63
C GLU A 21 26.97 -7.39 -17.72
N THR A 22 26.24 -8.02 -18.62
CA THR A 22 25.58 -7.39 -19.77
C THR A 22 24.41 -6.53 -19.30
N TYR A 23 24.66 -5.24 -19.02
CA TYR A 23 23.59 -4.26 -18.89
C TYR A 23 22.80 -4.20 -20.21
N ASN A 24 21.48 -4.38 -20.14
CA ASN A 24 20.61 -4.19 -21.29
C ASN A 24 20.58 -2.69 -21.65
N PHE A 25 21.35 -2.28 -22.66
CA PHE A 25 21.66 -0.88 -22.96
C PHE A 25 20.43 0.00 -23.30
N ASN A 26 19.27 -0.60 -23.58
CA ASN A 26 18.05 0.09 -24.00
C ASN A 26 17.15 0.58 -22.85
N MET A 27 17.46 0.28 -21.59
CA MET A 27 16.64 0.72 -20.45
C MET A 27 17.03 2.13 -19.99
N LYS A 28 16.03 2.98 -19.70
CA LYS A 28 16.21 4.35 -19.21
C LYS A 28 15.33 4.60 -17.99
N CYS A 29 15.84 5.37 -17.04
CA CYS A 29 15.11 5.84 -15.88
C CYS A 29 13.88 6.69 -16.30
N PRO A 30 12.69 6.48 -15.72
CA PRO A 30 11.49 7.24 -16.05
C PRO A 30 11.49 8.68 -15.49
N THR A 31 12.46 9.05 -14.64
CA THR A 31 12.58 10.41 -14.11
C THR A 31 12.91 11.41 -15.23
N PRO A 32 12.07 12.43 -15.48
CA PRO A 32 12.30 13.43 -16.52
C PRO A 32 13.66 14.12 -16.36
N GLY A 33 14.43 14.23 -17.45
CA GLY A 33 15.77 14.84 -17.44
C GLY A 33 16.88 13.95 -16.89
N CYS A 34 16.61 12.70 -16.53
CA CYS A 34 17.62 11.77 -16.04
C CYS A 34 18.38 11.06 -17.17
N ASN A 35 19.70 10.96 -17.03
CA ASN A 35 20.59 10.25 -17.97
C ASN A 35 20.82 8.78 -17.60
N SER A 36 20.16 8.26 -16.56
CA SER A 36 20.31 6.87 -16.06
C SER A 36 21.73 6.51 -15.58
N LEU A 37 22.58 7.50 -15.27
CA LEU A 37 23.93 7.28 -14.73
C LEU A 37 23.95 7.38 -13.20
N GLY A 38 24.83 6.59 -12.59
CA GLY A 38 24.93 6.44 -11.13
C GLY A 38 23.72 5.72 -10.53
N HIS A 39 23.74 5.54 -9.21
CA HIS A 39 22.65 4.93 -8.45
C HIS A 39 22.62 5.52 -7.05
N LEU A 40 21.45 5.56 -6.40
CA LEU A 40 21.27 6.10 -5.05
C LEU A 40 22.23 5.45 -4.02
N THR A 41 22.51 4.17 -4.19
CA THR A 41 23.46 3.42 -3.34
C THR A 41 24.91 3.85 -3.54
N GLY A 42 25.24 4.49 -4.66
CA GLY A 42 26.61 4.81 -5.06
C GLY A 42 27.44 3.62 -5.52
N LYS A 43 26.85 2.41 -5.58
CA LYS A 43 27.55 1.15 -5.90
C LYS A 43 27.38 0.71 -7.35
N HIS A 44 26.35 1.21 -8.05
CA HIS A 44 26.06 0.85 -9.45
C HIS A 44 26.36 2.02 -10.40
N GLU A 45 26.84 1.69 -11.59
CA GLU A 45 27.17 2.67 -12.64
C GLU A 45 25.92 3.26 -13.31
N ARG A 46 24.79 2.55 -13.26
CA ARG A 46 23.51 2.93 -13.85
C ARG A 46 22.34 2.57 -12.94
N HIS A 47 21.21 3.23 -13.15
CA HIS A 47 19.94 2.95 -12.50
C HIS A 47 18.79 2.99 -13.52
N PHE A 48 17.68 2.35 -13.19
CA PHE A 48 16.53 2.23 -14.10
C PHE A 48 15.18 2.46 -13.43
N ALA A 49 15.14 2.42 -12.10
CA ALA A 49 13.96 2.77 -11.30
C ALA A 49 14.11 4.17 -10.68
N VAL A 50 12.97 4.80 -10.38
CA VAL A 50 12.91 6.10 -9.67
C VAL A 50 13.57 6.01 -8.29
N SER A 51 13.35 4.88 -7.58
CA SER A 51 13.94 4.60 -6.27
C SER A 51 15.47 4.47 -6.27
N GLY A 52 16.09 4.23 -7.43
CA GLY A 52 17.54 4.18 -7.61
C GLY A 52 18.12 5.46 -8.19
N CYS A 53 17.29 6.45 -8.52
CA CYS A 53 17.68 7.63 -9.30
C CYS A 53 18.28 8.73 -8.41
N PRO A 54 19.59 9.04 -8.51
CA PRO A 54 20.19 10.14 -7.74
C PRO A 54 19.46 11.46 -7.98
N LEU A 55 19.13 11.72 -9.25
CA LEU A 55 18.43 12.93 -9.68
C LEU A 55 17.08 13.07 -8.98
N TYR A 56 16.28 12.01 -8.89
CA TYR A 56 15.00 12.03 -8.18
C TYR A 56 15.19 12.41 -6.71
N HIS A 57 16.20 11.85 -6.04
CA HIS A 57 16.52 12.11 -4.63
C HIS A 57 17.28 13.43 -4.37
N ASN A 58 17.31 14.35 -5.35
CA ASN A 58 18.04 15.61 -5.30
C ASN A 58 19.54 15.45 -5.01
N LEU A 59 20.15 14.37 -5.51
CA LEU A 59 21.58 14.07 -5.38
C LEU A 59 22.23 13.89 -6.75
N SER A 60 23.54 14.08 -6.79
CA SER A 60 24.39 13.69 -7.91
C SER A 60 24.91 12.26 -7.77
N ALA A 61 25.32 11.67 -8.89
CA ALA A 61 25.95 10.35 -8.89
C ALA A 61 27.23 10.32 -8.05
N ASP A 62 28.00 11.41 -8.03
CA ASP A 62 29.26 11.47 -7.31
C ASP A 62 29.06 11.65 -5.80
N GLU A 63 28.07 12.43 -5.36
CA GLU A 63 27.67 12.48 -3.95
C GLU A 63 27.23 11.11 -3.43
N CYS A 64 26.50 10.34 -4.24
CA CYS A 64 26.09 8.98 -3.87
C CYS A 64 27.30 8.05 -3.69
N LYS A 65 28.33 8.16 -4.54
CA LYS A 65 29.58 7.38 -4.40
C LYS A 65 30.32 7.74 -3.12
N VAL A 66 30.44 9.02 -2.80
CA VAL A 66 31.10 9.47 -1.56
C VAL A 66 30.38 8.91 -0.33
N LYS A 67 29.04 8.97 -0.32
CA LYS A 67 28.21 8.40 0.76
C LYS A 67 28.29 6.87 0.83
N ALA A 68 28.58 6.18 -0.28
CA ALA A 68 28.79 4.73 -0.25
C ALA A 68 30.04 4.36 0.53
N VAL A 69 31.14 5.10 0.33
CA VAL A 69 32.43 4.86 1.03
C VAL A 69 32.29 5.04 2.54
N THR A 70 31.56 6.07 3.00
CA THR A 70 31.34 6.28 4.43
C THR A 70 30.48 5.17 5.04
N ARG A 71 29.44 4.72 4.32
CA ARG A 71 28.58 3.62 4.77
C ARG A 71 29.33 2.29 4.86
N ASP A 72 30.18 1.98 3.89
CA ASP A 72 30.96 0.75 3.87
C ASP A 72 31.96 0.71 5.05
N LYS A 73 32.62 1.83 5.37
CA LYS A 73 33.47 1.95 6.57
C LYS A 73 32.71 1.69 7.87
N GLN A 74 31.52 2.30 8.03
CA GLN A 74 30.68 2.09 9.21
C GLN A 74 30.17 0.65 9.33
N GLU A 75 29.87 -0.01 8.20
CA GLU A 75 29.44 -1.41 8.19
C GLU A 75 30.60 -2.37 8.51
N GLU A 76 31.83 -2.08 8.08
CA GLU A 76 33.03 -2.82 8.49
C GLU A 76 33.31 -2.67 9.99
N GLU A 77 33.24 -1.45 10.53
CA GLU A 77 33.41 -1.20 11.97
C GLU A 77 32.38 -1.96 12.81
N MET A 78 31.10 -2.01 12.38
CA MET A 78 30.08 -2.78 13.07
C MET A 78 30.29 -4.30 13.00
N LYS A 79 30.74 -4.84 11.85
CA LYS A 79 30.99 -6.28 11.69
C LYS A 79 32.14 -6.78 12.56
N VAL A 80 33.24 -6.01 12.61
CA VAL A 80 34.38 -6.31 13.51
C VAL A 80 33.93 -6.33 14.97
N GLN A 81 32.95 -5.48 15.32
CA GLN A 81 32.40 -5.39 16.67
C GLN A 81 31.44 -6.55 17.00
N GLU A 82 30.69 -7.07 16.03
CA GLU A 82 29.82 -8.25 16.18
C GLU A 82 30.60 -9.57 16.28
N GLU A 83 31.67 -9.74 15.49
CA GLU A 83 32.52 -10.94 15.53
C GLU A 83 33.21 -11.13 16.89
N SER A 84 33.50 -10.03 17.61
CA SER A 84 34.05 -10.08 18.97
C SER A 84 33.06 -10.57 20.05
N ASN A 85 31.76 -10.51 19.78
CA ASN A 85 30.69 -10.88 20.73
C ASN A 85 30.07 -12.26 20.46
N SER A 86 30.40 -12.91 19.35
CA SER A 86 29.83 -14.20 18.96
C SER A 86 30.49 -15.38 19.68
N ARG A 87 30.26 -15.52 20.99
CA ARG A 87 30.49 -16.81 21.69
C ARG A 87 29.37 -17.33 22.57
N HIS A 88 28.26 -16.63 22.82
CA HIS A 88 27.14 -17.19 23.59
C HIS A 88 25.79 -16.83 22.98
N ALA A 89 25.09 -17.86 22.49
CA ALA A 89 23.73 -17.77 21.98
C ALA A 89 22.70 -18.20 23.04
N THR A 90 21.52 -17.58 22.96
CA THR A 90 20.22 -17.97 23.55
C THR A 90 20.01 -17.75 25.05
N ARG A 91 19.57 -16.54 25.44
CA ARG A 91 18.49 -16.30 26.43
C ARG A 91 18.07 -14.83 26.40
N HIS A 92 16.81 -14.53 26.70
CA HIS A 92 16.32 -13.16 26.91
C HIS A 92 17.28 -12.38 27.82
N GLN A 93 18.00 -11.39 27.25
CA GLN A 93 18.89 -10.53 28.01
C GLN A 93 18.27 -9.14 28.13
N THR A 94 18.26 -8.63 29.36
CA THR A 94 18.24 -7.20 29.65
C THR A 94 19.29 -6.48 28.79
N PRO A 95 19.01 -5.25 28.30
CA PRO A 95 19.94 -4.51 27.45
C PRO A 95 21.33 -4.46 28.09
N THR A 96 22.36 -4.85 27.36
CA THR A 96 23.75 -4.74 27.84
C THR A 96 24.08 -3.28 28.13
N SER A 97 25.04 -3.02 29.04
CA SER A 97 25.49 -1.65 29.37
C SER A 97 25.90 -0.84 28.14
N LYS A 98 26.44 -1.51 27.10
CA LYS A 98 26.73 -0.92 25.79
C LYS A 98 25.47 -0.55 24.99
N GLN A 99 24.45 -1.41 24.96
CA GLN A 99 23.17 -1.11 24.30
C GLN A 99 22.43 0.04 24.99
N SER A 100 22.48 0.13 26.32
CA SER A 100 21.92 1.27 27.06
C SER A 100 22.66 2.56 26.75
N ARG A 101 24.00 2.56 26.70
CA ARG A 101 24.80 3.73 26.29
C ARG A 101 24.54 4.15 24.84
N TYR A 102 24.40 3.19 23.93
CA TYR A 102 24.04 3.49 22.54
C TYR A 102 22.64 4.11 22.43
N LYS A 103 21.68 3.59 23.19
CA LYS A 103 20.32 4.15 23.27
C LYS A 103 20.33 5.58 23.83
N GLU A 104 21.12 5.85 24.85
CA GLU A 104 21.32 7.20 25.38
C GLU A 104 21.96 8.12 24.34
N GLN A 105 23.00 7.68 23.65
CA GLN A 105 23.66 8.42 22.57
C GLN A 105 22.69 8.75 21.43
N VAL A 106 21.87 7.80 20.98
CA VAL A 106 20.83 8.02 19.96
C VAL A 106 19.77 9.00 20.45
N ASN A 107 19.38 8.92 21.73
CA ASN A 107 18.43 9.86 22.32
C ASN A 107 19.01 11.29 22.36
N GLU A 108 20.29 11.46 22.68
CA GLU A 108 20.96 12.76 22.61
C GLU A 108 21.04 13.30 21.17
N LEU A 109 21.38 12.45 20.20
CA LEU A 109 21.38 12.83 18.77
C LEU A 109 19.99 13.24 18.28
N ARG A 110 18.92 12.66 18.84
CA ARG A 110 17.52 13.03 18.55
C ARG A 110 17.05 14.30 19.27
N LYS A 111 17.70 14.70 20.36
CA LYS A 111 17.37 15.94 21.11
C LYS A 111 17.78 17.21 20.38
N GLY A 112 18.69 17.11 19.39
CA GLY A 112 19.07 18.20 18.49
C GLY A 112 17.94 18.61 17.55
N ARG A 113 16.85 19.17 18.09
CA ARG A 113 15.69 19.65 17.36
C ARG A 113 15.54 21.14 17.61
N ASN A 114 16.00 21.97 16.67
CA ASN A 114 15.91 23.42 16.77
C ASN A 114 14.92 23.96 15.73
N SER A 115 13.85 24.59 16.25
CA SER A 115 12.85 25.44 15.58
C SER A 115 12.13 24.89 14.34
N GLY A 116 10.81 25.10 14.25
CA GLY A 116 10.09 24.82 13.01
C GLY A 116 10.71 25.57 11.82
N LEU A 117 10.53 25.03 10.60
CA LEU A 117 11.11 25.59 9.36
C LEU A 117 11.03 27.12 9.34
N GLN A 118 12.18 27.77 9.15
CA GLN A 118 12.25 29.22 9.00
C GLN A 118 11.44 29.65 7.76
N LYS A 119 10.96 30.90 7.74
CA LYS A 119 10.11 31.42 6.66
C LYS A 119 10.76 31.22 5.27
N GLU A 120 12.05 31.50 5.17
CA GLU A 120 12.84 31.33 3.94
C GLU A 120 12.94 29.85 3.49
N GLN A 121 13.00 28.91 4.44
CA GLN A 121 13.05 27.48 4.13
C GLN A 121 11.69 26.95 3.65
N LYS A 122 10.59 27.48 4.21
CA LYS A 122 9.23 27.17 3.75
C LYS A 122 9.00 27.67 2.32
N GLU A 123 9.52 28.84 2.00
CA GLU A 123 9.48 29.41 0.64
C GLU A 123 10.26 28.50 -0.34
N LYS A 124 11.48 28.08 0.00
CA LYS A 124 12.26 27.12 -0.80
C LYS A 124 11.54 25.78 -1.04
N HIS A 125 10.87 25.23 -0.02
CA HIS A 125 10.10 23.98 -0.17
C HIS A 125 8.88 24.18 -1.08
N LEU A 126 8.23 25.35 -1.02
CA LEU A 126 7.09 25.68 -1.87
C LEU A 126 7.53 25.86 -3.34
N GLU A 127 8.62 26.59 -3.57
CA GLU A 127 9.21 26.79 -4.90
C GLU A 127 9.68 25.46 -5.52
N HIS A 128 10.35 24.60 -4.74
CA HIS A 128 10.76 23.27 -5.20
C HIS A 128 9.56 22.43 -5.65
N ARG A 129 8.46 22.45 -4.87
CA ARG A 129 7.21 21.76 -5.22
C ARG A 129 6.53 22.34 -6.47
N GLN A 130 6.55 23.66 -6.65
CA GLN A 130 5.97 24.32 -7.82
C GLN A 130 6.77 24.03 -9.10
N THR A 131 8.09 23.98 -8.99
CA THR A 131 9.00 23.78 -10.12
C THR A 131 9.10 22.32 -10.55
N HIS A 132 9.14 21.38 -9.60
CA HIS A 132 9.41 19.96 -9.89
C HIS A 132 8.21 19.04 -9.66
N GLY A 133 7.15 19.49 -8.99
CA GLY A 133 5.95 18.68 -8.74
C GLY A 133 6.28 17.33 -8.10
N ASN A 134 5.85 16.24 -8.75
CA ASN A 134 6.12 14.86 -8.33
C ASN A 134 7.35 14.23 -9.01
N THR A 135 8.08 14.98 -9.83
CA THR A 135 9.24 14.47 -10.59
C THR A 135 10.53 14.41 -9.77
N ARG A 136 10.54 15.01 -8.58
CA ARG A 136 11.63 15.00 -7.60
C ARG A 136 11.09 14.68 -6.21
N GLU A 137 11.95 14.12 -5.38
CA GLU A 137 11.67 13.90 -3.97
C GLU A 137 11.53 15.26 -3.25
N PRO A 138 10.58 15.40 -2.30
CA PRO A 138 10.49 16.59 -1.47
C PRO A 138 11.80 16.87 -0.71
N LEU A 139 12.11 18.14 -0.48
CA LEU A 139 13.22 18.53 0.39
C LEU A 139 12.96 18.04 1.83
N LEU A 140 13.86 17.20 2.34
CA LEU A 140 13.74 16.56 3.66
C LEU A 140 14.59 17.24 4.75
N GLU A 141 15.36 18.26 4.39
CA GLU A 141 16.24 19.00 5.31
C GLU A 141 15.42 19.66 6.43
N ASN A 142 15.91 19.57 7.66
CA ASN A 142 15.31 20.22 8.85
C ASN A 142 13.86 19.80 9.18
N ILE A 143 13.36 18.68 8.62
CA ILE A 143 12.05 18.10 8.99
C ILE A 143 12.18 17.19 10.22
N THR A 144 13.31 16.51 10.37
CA THR A 144 13.61 15.56 11.44
C THR A 144 15.06 15.69 11.90
N SER A 145 15.46 14.97 12.94
CA SER A 145 16.87 14.93 13.39
C SER A 145 17.79 14.40 12.28
N ASP A 146 19.02 14.88 12.21
CA ASP A 146 20.02 14.40 11.23
C ASP A 146 20.21 12.89 11.32
N TYR A 147 20.12 12.34 12.53
CA TYR A 147 20.18 10.89 12.77
C TYR A 147 19.01 10.14 12.10
N ASP A 148 17.77 10.59 12.28
CA ASP A 148 16.61 9.91 11.71
C ASP A 148 16.53 10.12 10.18
N LEU A 149 16.99 11.28 9.68
CA LEU A 149 17.13 11.52 8.24
C LEU A 149 18.15 10.57 7.63
N GLU A 150 19.33 10.43 8.22
CA GLU A 150 20.36 9.51 7.73
C GLU A 150 19.91 8.05 7.83
N LEU A 151 19.20 7.67 8.90
CA LEU A 151 18.59 6.35 9.04
C LEU A 151 17.58 6.07 7.92
N PHE A 152 16.72 7.04 7.60
CA PHE A 152 15.77 6.95 6.49
C PHE A 152 16.50 6.82 5.15
N ARG A 153 17.54 7.63 4.90
CA ARG A 153 18.36 7.54 3.68
C ARG A 153 19.04 6.19 3.53
N LYS A 154 19.56 5.63 4.62
CA LYS A 154 20.16 4.29 4.64
C LYS A 154 19.14 3.21 4.32
N ALA A 155 17.93 3.29 4.88
CA ALA A 155 16.84 2.37 4.58
C ALA A 155 16.39 2.47 3.11
N GLN A 156 16.26 3.69 2.59
CA GLN A 156 15.90 3.96 1.20
C GLN A 156 16.94 3.40 0.22
N ALA A 157 18.24 3.60 0.50
CA ALA A 157 19.32 3.04 -0.30
C ALA A 157 19.33 1.50 -0.28
N ARG A 158 19.11 0.88 0.89
CA ARG A 158 19.02 -0.59 1.00
C ARG A 158 17.83 -1.16 0.22
N ALA A 159 16.64 -0.58 0.38
CA ALA A 159 15.46 -1.00 -0.37
C ALA A 159 15.66 -0.87 -1.89
N SER A 160 16.33 0.19 -2.33
CA SER A 160 16.72 0.41 -3.73
C SER A 160 17.71 -0.65 -4.23
N GLU A 161 18.70 -1.01 -3.42
CA GLU A 161 19.66 -2.10 -3.72
C GLU A 161 18.97 -3.46 -3.84
N ASP A 162 18.05 -3.77 -2.93
CA ASP A 162 17.30 -5.02 -2.94
C ASP A 162 16.40 -5.10 -4.18
N LEU A 163 15.76 -4.00 -4.56
CA LEU A 163 14.99 -3.91 -5.79
C LEU A 163 15.86 -4.16 -7.03
N GLU A 164 17.05 -3.56 -7.11
CA GLU A 164 17.97 -3.77 -8.23
C GLU A 164 18.55 -5.18 -8.25
N LYS A 165 18.81 -5.80 -7.08
CA LYS A 165 19.22 -7.21 -6.99
C LYS A 165 18.14 -8.16 -7.50
N LEU A 166 16.88 -7.93 -7.13
CA LEU A 166 15.73 -8.66 -7.67
C LEU A 166 15.62 -8.47 -9.20
N ARG A 167 15.96 -7.28 -9.70
CA ARG A 167 16.00 -6.94 -11.13
C ARG A 167 17.10 -7.70 -11.88
N ILE A 168 18.34 -7.66 -11.38
CA ILE A 168 19.54 -8.28 -11.99
C ILE A 168 19.45 -9.82 -11.95
N GLN A 169 18.85 -10.39 -10.91
CA GLN A 169 18.55 -11.82 -10.83
C GLN A 169 17.43 -12.29 -11.78
N GLY A 170 16.93 -11.40 -12.64
CA GLY A 170 15.91 -11.72 -13.65
C GLY A 170 14.50 -11.88 -13.10
N GLN A 171 14.24 -11.46 -11.85
CA GLN A 171 12.91 -11.52 -11.25
C GLN A 171 12.05 -10.29 -11.54
N ILE A 172 12.65 -9.19 -12.01
CA ILE A 172 11.91 -7.98 -12.39
C ILE A 172 12.52 -7.42 -13.69
N THR A 173 11.98 -7.76 -14.85
CA THR A 173 12.19 -6.94 -16.06
C THR A 173 11.03 -5.96 -16.17
N GLU A 174 11.16 -4.77 -15.58
CA GLU A 174 10.24 -3.68 -15.89
C GLU A 174 10.39 -3.32 -17.38
N GLY A 175 9.29 -3.49 -18.13
CA GLY A 175 9.16 -2.99 -19.50
C GLY A 175 8.71 -4.02 -20.55
N SER A 176 9.09 -5.30 -20.44
CA SER A 176 8.68 -6.32 -21.43
C SER A 176 7.62 -7.29 -20.92
N ASN A 177 7.60 -7.60 -19.62
CA ASN A 177 6.76 -8.65 -19.05
C ASN A 177 5.65 -8.08 -18.14
N MET A 178 5.26 -6.82 -18.40
CA MET A 178 4.11 -6.23 -17.73
C MET A 178 2.85 -6.62 -18.49
N ILE A 179 1.89 -7.20 -17.78
CA ILE A 179 0.53 -7.33 -18.28
C ILE A 179 0.04 -5.90 -18.55
N LYS A 180 -0.41 -5.64 -19.78
CA LYS A 180 -0.93 -4.35 -20.22
C LYS A 180 -2.44 -4.34 -20.19
N THR A 181 -3.05 -5.45 -20.60
CA THR A 181 -4.50 -5.58 -20.67
C THR A 181 -4.99 -6.91 -20.11
N ILE A 182 -6.21 -6.90 -19.58
CA ILE A 182 -6.93 -8.11 -19.21
C ILE A 182 -8.30 -8.14 -19.88
N LEU A 183 -8.73 -9.33 -20.31
CA LEU A 183 -10.12 -9.59 -20.66
C LEU A 183 -10.84 -10.16 -19.42
N PHE A 184 -11.83 -9.43 -18.92
CA PHE A 184 -12.61 -9.78 -17.74
C PHE A 184 -14.10 -9.68 -18.06
N GLY A 185 -14.76 -10.84 -18.20
CA GLY A 185 -16.14 -10.93 -18.69
C GLY A 185 -16.26 -10.32 -20.09
N ARG A 186 -17.14 -9.32 -20.24
CA ARG A 186 -17.33 -8.55 -21.49
C ARG A 186 -16.38 -7.35 -21.65
N TYR A 187 -15.50 -7.11 -20.67
CA TYR A 187 -14.66 -5.91 -20.64
C TYR A 187 -13.21 -6.23 -20.97
N GLU A 188 -12.58 -5.35 -21.74
CA GLU A 188 -11.13 -5.27 -21.87
C GLU A 188 -10.64 -4.09 -21.02
N LEU A 189 -9.73 -4.36 -20.09
CA LEU A 189 -9.29 -3.40 -19.09
C LEU A 189 -7.79 -3.21 -19.18
N ASP A 190 -7.35 -1.95 -19.25
CA ASP A 190 -5.95 -1.57 -19.11
C ASP A 190 -5.52 -1.65 -17.65
N THR A 191 -4.36 -2.24 -17.40
CA THR A 191 -3.81 -2.41 -16.05
C THR A 191 -2.88 -1.26 -15.69
N TRP A 192 -2.84 -0.87 -14.41
CA TRP A 192 -2.13 0.32 -13.97
C TRP A 192 -0.78 0.01 -13.33
N TYR A 193 -0.67 -1.13 -12.66
CA TYR A 193 0.50 -1.53 -11.90
C TYR A 193 0.93 -2.95 -12.22
N HIS A 194 2.20 -3.25 -11.94
CA HIS A 194 2.70 -4.61 -11.99
C HIS A 194 2.02 -5.49 -10.94
N SER A 195 1.62 -6.69 -11.36
CA SER A 195 1.14 -7.77 -10.50
C SER A 195 1.96 -9.04 -10.76
N PRO A 196 2.38 -9.76 -9.69
CA PRO A 196 3.31 -10.89 -9.79
C PRO A 196 2.60 -12.18 -10.22
N TYR A 197 1.96 -12.14 -11.39
CA TYR A 197 1.51 -13.36 -12.06
C TYR A 197 2.72 -14.21 -12.47
N PRO A 198 2.57 -15.54 -12.58
CA PRO A 198 3.66 -16.39 -13.04
C PRO A 198 4.21 -15.92 -14.40
N GLU A 199 5.53 -15.98 -14.54
CA GLU A 199 6.28 -15.35 -15.64
C GLU A 199 5.78 -15.77 -17.03
N GLU A 200 5.34 -17.02 -17.18
CA GLU A 200 4.80 -17.56 -18.41
C GLU A 200 3.46 -16.94 -18.85
N TYR A 201 2.80 -16.21 -17.95
CA TYR A 201 1.61 -15.40 -18.21
C TYR A 201 1.96 -13.92 -18.33
N ALA A 202 2.81 -13.40 -17.44
CA ALA A 202 3.20 -12.00 -17.39
C ALA A 202 3.81 -11.50 -18.72
N ARG A 203 4.67 -12.31 -19.35
CA ARG A 203 5.30 -12.03 -20.65
C ARG A 203 4.34 -11.94 -21.84
N LEU A 204 3.08 -12.36 -21.70
CA LEU A 204 2.10 -12.33 -22.81
C LEU A 204 1.55 -10.92 -23.04
N GLY A 205 1.67 -10.01 -22.06
CA GLY A 205 1.11 -8.66 -22.12
C GLY A 205 -0.43 -8.60 -22.05
N ARG A 206 -1.14 -9.72 -22.28
CA ARG A 206 -2.59 -9.84 -22.17
C ARG A 206 -2.99 -11.11 -21.41
N LEU A 207 -3.87 -10.95 -20.42
CA LEU A 207 -4.48 -12.07 -19.69
C LEU A 207 -5.97 -12.22 -19.98
N TYR A 208 -6.46 -13.45 -19.83
CA TYR A 208 -7.87 -13.79 -19.96
C TYR A 208 -8.36 -14.33 -18.62
N VAL A 209 -9.28 -13.64 -17.96
CA VAL A 209 -9.68 -13.93 -16.59
C VAL A 209 -11.15 -14.33 -16.57
N CYS A 210 -11.45 -15.47 -15.94
CA CYS A 210 -12.82 -15.88 -15.64
C CYS A 210 -13.45 -14.89 -14.67
N GLU A 211 -14.60 -14.30 -15.02
CA GLU A 211 -15.25 -13.31 -14.16
C GLU A 211 -15.85 -13.89 -12.87
N PHE A 212 -16.11 -15.21 -12.83
CA PHE A 212 -16.73 -15.86 -11.68
C PHE A 212 -15.71 -16.50 -10.73
N CYS A 213 -14.78 -17.32 -11.22
CA CYS A 213 -13.79 -18.02 -10.37
C CYS A 213 -12.41 -17.35 -10.36
N LEU A 214 -12.24 -16.26 -11.12
CA LEU A 214 -11.02 -15.44 -11.20
C LEU A 214 -9.79 -16.18 -11.73
N LYS A 215 -9.95 -17.40 -12.25
CA LYS A 215 -8.86 -18.13 -12.90
C LYS A 215 -8.35 -17.33 -14.11
N TYR A 216 -7.05 -17.13 -14.19
CA TYR A 216 -6.36 -16.48 -15.31
C TYR A 216 -5.83 -17.51 -16.33
N MET A 217 -5.84 -17.14 -17.60
CA MET A 217 -5.54 -17.99 -18.75
C MET A 217 -4.77 -17.22 -19.84
N LYS A 218 -4.08 -17.96 -20.72
CA LYS A 218 -3.18 -17.41 -21.75
C LYS A 218 -3.88 -16.97 -23.05
N SER A 219 -5.08 -17.48 -23.34
CA SER A 219 -5.75 -17.20 -24.61
C SER A 219 -7.28 -17.26 -24.52
N GLN A 220 -7.94 -16.55 -25.44
CA GLN A 220 -9.40 -16.53 -25.58
C GLN A 220 -9.99 -17.92 -25.81
N THR A 221 -9.28 -18.80 -26.52
CA THR A 221 -9.73 -20.18 -26.78
C THR A 221 -9.72 -21.01 -25.50
N ILE A 222 -8.76 -20.80 -24.60
CA ILE A 222 -8.73 -21.46 -23.28
C ILE A 222 -9.86 -20.91 -22.41
N LEU A 223 -10.07 -19.59 -22.39
CA LEU A 223 -11.18 -18.97 -21.65
C LEU A 223 -12.54 -19.51 -22.11
N ARG A 224 -12.80 -19.58 -23.42
CA ARG A 224 -14.05 -20.14 -23.96
C ARG A 224 -14.29 -21.58 -23.51
N ARG A 225 -13.27 -22.44 -23.59
CA ARG A 225 -13.35 -23.83 -23.10
C ARG A 225 -13.57 -23.89 -21.58
N HIS A 226 -12.96 -22.99 -20.83
CA HIS A 226 -13.16 -22.89 -19.39
C HIS A 226 -14.59 -22.44 -19.05
N MET A 227 -15.14 -21.41 -19.72
CA MET A 227 -16.51 -20.93 -19.51
C MET A 227 -17.57 -21.99 -19.78
N ALA A 228 -17.35 -22.87 -20.76
CA ALA A 228 -18.22 -24.00 -21.03
C ALA A 228 -18.25 -25.07 -19.91
N LYS A 229 -17.22 -25.11 -19.05
CA LYS A 229 -17.05 -26.10 -17.98
C LYS A 229 -17.14 -25.51 -16.57
N CYS A 230 -17.01 -24.20 -16.44
CA CYS A 230 -16.98 -23.52 -15.16
C CYS A 230 -18.38 -23.54 -14.54
N VAL A 231 -18.49 -24.16 -13.36
CA VAL A 231 -19.75 -24.24 -12.61
C VAL A 231 -20.05 -22.98 -11.80
N TRP A 232 -19.06 -22.10 -11.62
CA TRP A 232 -19.18 -20.88 -10.82
C TRP A 232 -20.00 -19.82 -11.55
N LYS A 233 -20.98 -19.25 -10.84
CA LYS A 233 -21.84 -18.14 -11.30
C LYS A 233 -21.87 -16.97 -10.31
N HIS A 234 -21.15 -17.08 -9.21
CA HIS A 234 -20.98 -16.08 -8.17
C HIS A 234 -19.69 -16.38 -7.40
N PRO A 235 -19.19 -15.47 -6.56
CA PRO A 235 -18.08 -15.75 -5.66
C PRO A 235 -18.36 -16.95 -4.73
N PRO A 236 -17.32 -17.67 -4.27
CA PRO A 236 -17.47 -18.64 -3.19
C PRO A 236 -17.85 -17.97 -1.86
N GLY A 237 -18.01 -18.78 -0.82
CA GLY A 237 -18.31 -18.29 0.52
C GLY A 237 -19.79 -18.02 0.72
N ASP A 238 -20.09 -17.26 1.78
CA ASP A 238 -21.46 -17.06 2.24
C ASP A 238 -21.99 -15.71 1.73
N GLU A 239 -23.21 -15.70 1.19
CA GLU A 239 -23.88 -14.47 0.81
C GLU A 239 -24.42 -13.77 2.07
N VAL A 240 -23.70 -12.74 2.52
CA VAL A 240 -23.99 -12.04 3.79
C VAL A 240 -24.87 -10.80 3.60
N TYR A 241 -25.07 -10.36 2.36
CA TYR A 241 -25.91 -9.21 2.03
C TYR A 241 -26.56 -9.39 0.68
N ARG A 242 -27.86 -9.06 0.59
CA ARG A 242 -28.60 -9.03 -0.69
C ARG A 242 -29.68 -7.95 -0.67
N LYS A 243 -29.60 -7.00 -1.61
CA LYS A 243 -30.65 -6.02 -1.89
C LYS A 243 -30.82 -5.85 -3.40
N GLY A 244 -31.92 -6.38 -3.94
CA GLY A 244 -32.15 -6.43 -5.39
C GLY A 244 -31.01 -7.16 -6.11
N ALA A 245 -30.42 -6.52 -7.12
CA ALA A 245 -29.30 -7.08 -7.87
C ALA A 245 -27.96 -7.04 -7.12
N ILE A 246 -27.83 -6.28 -6.02
CA ILE A 246 -26.55 -6.12 -5.33
C ILE A 246 -26.40 -7.15 -4.21
N SER A 247 -25.24 -7.81 -4.18
CA SER A 247 -24.90 -8.82 -3.17
C SER A 247 -23.48 -8.64 -2.66
N VAL A 248 -23.23 -9.04 -1.42
CA VAL A 248 -21.87 -9.13 -0.86
C VAL A 248 -21.65 -10.54 -0.32
N PHE A 249 -20.56 -11.17 -0.77
CA PHE A 249 -20.13 -12.48 -0.34
C PHE A 249 -18.97 -12.36 0.65
N GLU A 250 -19.04 -13.02 1.79
CA GLU A 250 -17.91 -13.20 2.70
C GLU A 250 -17.12 -14.45 2.29
N VAL A 251 -15.87 -14.25 1.90
CA VAL A 251 -14.98 -15.31 1.47
C VAL A 251 -13.80 -15.43 2.43
N ASP A 252 -13.73 -16.56 3.14
CA ASP A 252 -12.59 -16.89 3.99
C ASP A 252 -11.39 -17.32 3.14
N GLY A 253 -10.26 -16.60 3.25
CA GLY A 253 -9.03 -16.90 2.53
C GLY A 253 -8.39 -18.24 2.88
N LYS A 254 -8.63 -18.78 4.07
CA LYS A 254 -8.19 -20.13 4.47
C LYS A 254 -9.03 -21.22 3.79
N LYS A 255 -10.35 -21.02 3.68
CA LYS A 255 -11.25 -21.99 3.03
C LYS A 255 -11.17 -21.94 1.51
N ASN A 256 -11.03 -20.75 0.93
CA ASN A 256 -11.06 -20.51 -0.52
C ASN A 256 -9.76 -19.91 -1.04
N LYS A 257 -8.62 -20.50 -0.65
CA LYS A 257 -7.27 -19.98 -0.91
C LYS A 257 -7.03 -19.58 -2.37
N ILE A 258 -7.36 -20.47 -3.32
CA ILE A 258 -7.12 -20.24 -4.76
C ILE A 258 -7.91 -19.02 -5.27
N TYR A 259 -9.18 -18.90 -4.89
CA TYR A 259 -10.01 -17.77 -5.31
C TYR A 259 -9.46 -16.45 -4.76
N CYS A 260 -9.10 -16.44 -3.48
CA CYS A 260 -8.57 -15.24 -2.83
C CYS A 260 -7.19 -14.83 -3.37
N GLN A 261 -6.32 -15.80 -3.71
CA GLN A 261 -5.05 -15.52 -4.38
C GLN A 261 -5.26 -14.91 -5.78
N ASN A 262 -6.17 -15.48 -6.57
CA ASN A 262 -6.53 -14.92 -7.87
C ASN A 262 -7.10 -13.50 -7.74
N LEU A 263 -7.96 -13.25 -6.75
CA LEU A 263 -8.49 -11.93 -6.46
C LEU A 263 -7.39 -10.95 -6.07
N CYS A 264 -6.43 -11.36 -5.24
CA CYS A 264 -5.29 -10.53 -4.85
C CYS A 264 -4.38 -10.17 -6.04
N LEU A 265 -4.08 -11.13 -6.92
CA LEU A 265 -3.30 -10.90 -8.14
C LEU A 265 -4.04 -9.97 -9.10
N LEU A 266 -5.36 -10.14 -9.27
CA LEU A 266 -6.20 -9.23 -10.03
C LEU A 266 -6.18 -7.82 -9.43
N ALA A 267 -6.34 -7.71 -8.11
CA ALA A 267 -6.37 -6.43 -7.43
C ALA A 267 -5.05 -5.66 -7.52
N LYS A 268 -3.92 -6.37 -7.46
CA LYS A 268 -2.59 -5.77 -7.56
C LYS A 268 -2.33 -5.09 -8.90
N LEU A 269 -3.05 -5.45 -9.97
CA LEU A 269 -3.01 -4.73 -11.25
C LEU A 269 -3.54 -3.30 -11.15
N PHE A 270 -4.33 -2.99 -10.11
CA PHE A 270 -5.01 -1.69 -9.92
C PHE A 270 -4.68 -1.03 -8.57
N LEU A 271 -3.87 -1.69 -7.73
CA LEU A 271 -3.41 -1.19 -6.43
C LEU A 271 -1.88 -1.20 -6.38
N ASP A 272 -1.29 -0.04 -6.13
CA ASP A 272 0.16 0.12 -6.05
C ASP A 272 0.73 -0.55 -4.79
N HIS A 273 0.18 -0.18 -3.62
CA HIS A 273 0.73 -0.54 -2.31
C HIS A 273 0.25 -1.89 -1.75
N LYS A 274 -0.34 -2.76 -2.57
CA LYS A 274 -0.73 -4.10 -2.11
C LYS A 274 0.50 -5.02 -2.07
N THR A 275 0.84 -5.53 -0.90
CA THR A 275 2.06 -6.33 -0.68
C THR A 275 1.80 -7.82 -0.52
N LEU A 276 0.63 -8.21 0.00
CA LEU A 276 0.28 -9.61 0.24
C LEU A 276 -0.69 -10.13 -0.82
N TYR A 277 -0.33 -11.24 -1.47
CA TYR A 277 -1.12 -11.88 -2.52
C TYR A 277 -1.17 -13.41 -2.46
N TYR A 278 -0.20 -14.08 -1.81
CA TYR A 278 -0.21 -15.53 -1.62
C TYR A 278 -0.70 -15.97 -0.23
N ASP A 279 -0.30 -15.24 0.82
CA ASP A 279 -0.70 -15.51 2.21
C ASP A 279 -2.05 -14.84 2.50
N VAL A 280 -3.12 -15.53 2.12
CA VAL A 280 -4.51 -15.01 2.18
C VAL A 280 -5.29 -15.56 3.37
N GLU A 281 -4.78 -16.58 4.04
CA GLU A 281 -5.40 -17.28 5.17
C GLU A 281 -5.76 -16.38 6.36
N PRO A 282 -4.98 -15.32 6.68
CA PRO A 282 -5.33 -14.37 7.74
C PRO A 282 -6.50 -13.43 7.39
N PHE A 283 -6.98 -13.43 6.14
CA PHE A 283 -7.93 -12.44 5.65
C PHE A 283 -9.32 -13.02 5.36
N LEU A 284 -10.32 -12.17 5.59
CA LEU A 284 -11.65 -12.26 5.01
C LEU A 284 -11.74 -11.32 3.82
N PHE A 285 -12.47 -11.74 2.78
CA PHE A 285 -12.70 -10.94 1.59
C PHE A 285 -14.20 -10.71 1.43
N TYR A 286 -14.62 -9.45 1.39
CA TYR A 286 -16.00 -9.06 1.17
C TYR A 286 -16.17 -8.63 -0.28
N VAL A 287 -16.74 -9.52 -1.08
CA VAL A 287 -16.81 -9.40 -2.53
C VAL A 287 -18.19 -8.92 -2.94
N MET A 288 -18.26 -7.68 -3.45
CA MET A 288 -19.50 -7.09 -3.94
C MET A 288 -19.75 -7.48 -5.39
N THR A 289 -21.00 -7.84 -5.70
CA THR A 289 -21.43 -8.25 -7.02
C THR A 289 -22.72 -7.55 -7.45
N GLU A 290 -22.92 -7.46 -8.75
CA GLU A 290 -24.17 -7.07 -9.38
C GLU A 290 -24.69 -8.26 -10.19
N ALA A 291 -25.91 -8.70 -9.92
CA ALA A 291 -26.53 -9.86 -10.55
C ALA A 291 -27.26 -9.47 -11.84
N ASP A 292 -27.08 -10.26 -12.88
CA ASP A 292 -27.90 -10.27 -14.09
C ASP A 292 -28.37 -11.70 -14.43
N ASN A 293 -28.97 -11.89 -15.60
CA ASN A 293 -29.48 -13.19 -16.04
C ASN A 293 -28.41 -14.28 -16.21
N THR A 294 -27.12 -13.91 -16.23
CA THR A 294 -25.99 -14.81 -16.46
C THR A 294 -25.24 -15.19 -15.18
N GLY A 295 -25.35 -14.40 -14.12
CA GLY A 295 -24.73 -14.64 -12.83
C GLY A 295 -24.53 -13.38 -11.98
N CYS A 296 -23.69 -13.48 -10.95
CA CYS A 296 -23.28 -12.38 -10.10
C CYS A 296 -21.88 -11.88 -10.51
N HIS A 297 -21.82 -10.71 -11.13
CA HIS A 297 -20.60 -10.13 -11.70
C HIS A 297 -19.82 -9.35 -10.65
N LEU A 298 -18.49 -9.55 -10.59
CA LEU A 298 -17.62 -8.83 -9.66
C LEU A 298 -17.63 -7.33 -9.93
N VAL A 299 -18.07 -6.56 -8.94
CA VAL A 299 -18.03 -5.09 -8.95
C VAL A 299 -16.77 -4.57 -8.27
N GLY A 300 -16.41 -5.19 -7.15
CA GLY A 300 -15.29 -4.78 -6.32
C GLY A 300 -15.24 -5.58 -5.04
N TYR A 301 -14.25 -5.33 -4.21
CA TYR A 301 -14.11 -6.00 -2.93
C TYR A 301 -13.34 -5.14 -1.93
N PHE A 302 -13.39 -5.54 -0.67
CA PHE A 302 -12.34 -5.20 0.29
C PHE A 302 -11.89 -6.43 1.06
N SER A 303 -10.63 -6.44 1.50
CA SER A 303 -10.11 -7.45 2.43
C SER A 303 -10.03 -6.89 3.84
N LYS A 304 -10.20 -7.75 4.83
CA LYS A 304 -10.14 -7.44 6.27
C LYS A 304 -9.37 -8.54 6.97
N GLU A 305 -8.40 -8.18 7.82
CA GLU A 305 -7.75 -9.15 8.70
C GLU A 305 -8.76 -9.74 9.67
N LYS A 306 -8.69 -11.06 9.89
CA LYS A 306 -9.52 -11.73 10.91
C LYS A 306 -9.24 -11.17 12.32
N ASN A 307 -7.97 -10.90 12.60
CA ASN A 307 -7.48 -10.39 13.87
C ASN A 307 -6.56 -9.19 13.63
N SER A 308 -7.13 -7.99 13.49
CA SER A 308 -6.35 -6.76 13.35
C SER A 308 -6.05 -6.14 14.71
N PHE A 309 -4.77 -6.10 15.10
CA PHE A 309 -4.31 -5.44 16.34
C PHE A 309 -4.52 -3.92 16.36
N LEU A 310 -4.56 -3.28 15.19
CA LEU A 310 -4.70 -1.82 15.04
C LEU A 310 -6.15 -1.38 14.77
N ASN A 311 -7.12 -2.29 14.90
CA ASN A 311 -8.53 -2.08 14.57
C ASN A 311 -8.77 -1.54 13.15
N TYR A 312 -8.00 -2.03 12.17
CA TYR A 312 -8.31 -1.82 10.77
C TYR A 312 -9.51 -2.67 10.34
N ASN A 313 -10.55 -2.01 9.82
CA ASN A 313 -11.72 -2.67 9.28
C ASN A 313 -11.59 -2.97 7.78
N VAL A 314 -10.56 -2.41 7.13
CA VAL A 314 -10.22 -2.59 5.72
C VAL A 314 -8.69 -2.61 5.58
N SER A 315 -8.14 -3.63 4.93
CA SER A 315 -6.72 -3.71 4.53
C SER A 315 -6.51 -3.23 3.10
N CYS A 316 -7.31 -3.73 2.16
CA CYS A 316 -7.31 -3.27 0.76
C CYS A 316 -8.75 -3.11 0.31
N ILE A 317 -9.02 -2.11 -0.53
CA ILE A 317 -10.33 -1.89 -1.14
C ILE A 317 -10.16 -1.52 -2.61
N LEU A 318 -10.96 -2.14 -3.46
CA LEU A 318 -10.95 -1.92 -4.90
C LEU A 318 -12.36 -1.97 -5.46
N THR A 319 -12.67 -1.00 -6.33
CA THR A 319 -13.77 -1.10 -7.28
C THR A 319 -13.17 -1.37 -8.64
N MET A 320 -13.68 -2.35 -9.40
CA MET A 320 -13.16 -2.64 -10.73
C MET A 320 -13.29 -1.41 -11.66
N PRO A 321 -12.34 -1.18 -12.58
CA PRO A 321 -12.29 0.04 -13.39
C PRO A 321 -13.62 0.40 -14.08
N GLN A 322 -14.31 -0.59 -14.65
CA GLN A 322 -15.59 -0.39 -15.36
C GLN A 322 -16.76 0.04 -14.45
N TYR A 323 -16.60 -0.05 -13.12
CA TYR A 323 -17.60 0.34 -12.12
C TYR A 323 -17.16 1.54 -11.27
N MET A 324 -15.99 2.14 -11.56
CA MET A 324 -15.50 3.30 -10.82
C MET A 324 -16.39 4.53 -11.03
N ARG A 325 -16.44 5.39 -10.01
CA ARG A 325 -17.23 6.65 -9.98
C ARG A 325 -18.75 6.49 -10.14
N GLN A 326 -19.29 5.28 -10.02
CA GLN A 326 -20.73 4.99 -10.09
C GLN A 326 -21.39 4.79 -8.72
N GLY A 327 -20.68 5.07 -7.63
CA GLY A 327 -21.18 4.94 -6.25
C GLY A 327 -20.82 3.64 -5.53
N PHE A 328 -20.38 2.60 -6.26
CA PHE A 328 -20.02 1.30 -5.66
C PHE A 328 -18.87 1.38 -4.65
N GLY A 329 -17.84 2.19 -4.90
CA GLY A 329 -16.75 2.39 -3.94
C GLY A 329 -17.25 2.95 -2.60
N LYS A 330 -18.24 3.84 -2.64
CA LYS A 330 -18.89 4.35 -1.44
C LYS A 330 -19.72 3.28 -0.73
N MET A 331 -20.43 2.43 -1.49
CA MET A 331 -21.16 1.29 -0.92
C MET A 331 -20.22 0.28 -0.23
N LEU A 332 -19.05 -0.01 -0.81
CA LEU A 332 -18.04 -0.88 -0.19
C LEU A 332 -17.51 -0.29 1.13
N ILE A 333 -17.26 1.01 1.16
CA ILE A 333 -16.85 1.72 2.39
C ILE A 333 -17.98 1.68 3.44
N ASP A 334 -19.22 1.99 3.03
CA ASP A 334 -20.39 1.96 3.92
C ASP A 334 -20.62 0.57 4.51
N PHE A 335 -20.43 -0.48 3.68
CA PHE A 335 -20.52 -1.87 4.12
C PHE A 335 -19.43 -2.23 5.14
N SER A 336 -18.18 -1.76 4.99
CA SER A 336 -17.12 -2.05 5.96
C SER A 336 -17.39 -1.41 7.33
N TYR A 337 -17.97 -0.21 7.36
CA TYR A 337 -18.42 0.42 8.60
C TYR A 337 -19.67 -0.25 9.16
N LEU A 338 -20.60 -0.73 8.33
CA LEU A 338 -21.74 -1.51 8.79
C LEU A 338 -21.29 -2.77 9.56
N LEU A 339 -20.32 -3.51 9.03
CA LEU A 339 -19.74 -4.65 9.75
C LEU A 339 -19.12 -4.22 11.09
N SER A 340 -18.40 -3.10 11.10
CA SER A 340 -17.77 -2.57 12.32
C SER A 340 -18.81 -2.21 13.39
N LYS A 341 -19.96 -1.65 12.98
CA LYS A 341 -21.09 -1.36 13.88
C LYS A 341 -21.68 -2.64 14.49
N VAL A 342 -21.86 -3.69 13.68
CA VAL A 342 -22.38 -4.98 14.17
C VAL A 342 -21.37 -5.69 15.08
N GLU A 343 -20.07 -5.45 14.90
CA GLU A 343 -19.00 -5.91 15.80
C GLU A 343 -18.86 -5.07 17.07
N GLU A 344 -19.61 -3.96 17.20
CA GLU A 344 -19.46 -2.96 18.27
C GLU A 344 -18.02 -2.41 18.36
N LYS A 345 -17.38 -2.25 17.20
CA LYS A 345 -16.00 -1.74 17.07
C LYS A 345 -15.95 -0.46 16.26
N VAL A 346 -14.93 0.33 16.54
CA VAL A 346 -14.53 1.45 15.68
C VAL A 346 -13.45 0.98 14.71
N GLY A 347 -13.52 1.45 13.47
CA GLY A 347 -12.62 1.05 12.40
C GLY A 347 -12.02 2.23 11.66
N SER A 348 -10.87 1.98 11.02
CA SER A 348 -10.24 2.87 10.04
C SER A 348 -9.63 1.99 8.94
N PRO A 349 -9.50 2.47 7.69
CA PRO A 349 -8.72 1.76 6.69
C PRO A 349 -7.23 1.74 7.04
N GLU A 350 -6.57 0.65 6.68
CA GLU A 350 -5.10 0.52 6.71
C GLU A 350 -4.44 1.61 5.85
N ARG A 351 -3.25 2.05 6.28
CA ARG A 351 -2.48 3.10 5.61
C ARG A 351 -1.18 2.50 5.04
N PRO A 352 -0.69 2.97 3.88
CA PRO A 352 -1.19 4.12 3.11
C PRO A 352 -2.41 3.80 2.23
N LEU A 353 -3.37 4.73 2.19
CA LEU A 353 -4.46 4.70 1.21
C LEU A 353 -3.96 5.14 -0.17
N SER A 354 -4.52 4.60 -1.25
CA SER A 354 -4.36 5.16 -2.60
C SER A 354 -5.02 6.53 -2.71
N ASP A 355 -4.60 7.36 -3.67
CA ASP A 355 -5.18 8.70 -3.88
C ASP A 355 -6.71 8.65 -4.07
N LEU A 356 -7.18 7.71 -4.90
CA LEU A 356 -8.61 7.47 -5.11
C LEU A 356 -9.32 6.97 -3.83
N GLY A 357 -8.64 6.13 -3.05
CA GLY A 357 -9.11 5.68 -1.74
C GLY A 357 -9.29 6.83 -0.78
N LEU A 358 -8.27 7.70 -0.64
CA LEU A 358 -8.29 8.85 0.26
C LEU A 358 -9.42 9.84 -0.09
N ILE A 359 -9.62 10.14 -1.38
CA ILE A 359 -10.72 11.00 -1.84
C ILE A 359 -12.07 10.36 -1.49
N SER A 360 -12.23 9.06 -1.72
CA SER A 360 -13.47 8.32 -1.46
C SER A 360 -13.80 8.28 0.03
N TYR A 361 -12.83 7.98 0.89
CA TYR A 361 -13.02 7.97 2.35
C TYR A 361 -13.33 9.37 2.89
N ARG A 362 -12.63 10.42 2.45
CA ARG A 362 -12.94 11.81 2.85
C ARG A 362 -14.35 12.22 2.45
N SER A 363 -14.78 11.86 1.23
CA SER A 363 -16.14 12.12 0.79
C SER A 363 -17.18 11.36 1.62
N TYR A 364 -16.90 10.10 1.96
CA TYR A 364 -17.78 9.28 2.79
C TYR A 364 -17.89 9.81 4.22
N TRP A 365 -16.75 10.11 4.88
CA TRP A 365 -16.74 10.66 6.24
C TRP A 365 -17.45 12.01 6.32
N LYS A 366 -17.24 12.90 5.35
CA LYS A 366 -17.99 14.16 5.26
C LYS A 366 -19.50 13.90 5.29
N GLU A 367 -19.97 12.95 4.50
CA GLU A 367 -21.40 12.64 4.39
C GLU A 367 -21.97 12.06 5.69
N VAL A 368 -21.27 11.10 6.29
CA VAL A 368 -21.68 10.45 7.54
C VAL A 368 -21.76 11.46 8.68
N LEU A 369 -20.77 12.36 8.79
CA LEU A 369 -20.77 13.40 9.83
C LEU A 369 -21.89 14.42 9.63
N LEU A 370 -22.12 14.88 8.39
CA LEU A 370 -23.21 15.81 8.11
C LEU A 370 -24.58 15.17 8.37
N ARG A 371 -24.75 13.89 8.04
CA ARG A 371 -25.96 13.12 8.36
C ARG A 371 -26.20 13.02 9.87
N TYR A 372 -25.16 12.67 10.63
CA TYR A 372 -25.22 12.63 12.09
C TYR A 372 -25.63 14.00 12.66
N MET A 373 -24.97 15.08 12.25
CA MET A 373 -25.23 16.43 12.76
C MET A 373 -26.60 16.99 12.36
N TYR A 374 -27.14 16.56 11.22
CA TYR A 374 -28.50 16.89 10.80
C TYR A 374 -29.53 16.26 11.74
N ASN A 375 -29.34 14.98 12.10
CA ASN A 375 -30.25 14.25 12.98
C ASN A 375 -30.06 14.60 14.46
N PHE A 376 -28.90 15.11 14.85
CA PHE A 376 -28.57 15.44 16.24
C PHE A 376 -29.35 16.66 16.75
N GLN A 377 -30.09 16.48 17.85
CA GLN A 377 -30.92 17.50 18.52
C GLN A 377 -30.33 17.99 19.85
N GLY A 378 -29.20 17.44 20.31
CA GLY A 378 -28.57 17.83 21.56
C GLY A 378 -27.83 19.17 21.49
N LYS A 379 -27.43 19.70 22.66
CA LYS A 379 -26.69 20.97 22.77
C LYS A 379 -25.16 20.83 22.65
N GLU A 380 -24.62 19.66 23.03
CA GLU A 380 -23.18 19.38 23.03
C GLU A 380 -22.93 18.07 22.30
N ILE A 381 -21.91 18.04 21.43
CA ILE A 381 -21.56 16.85 20.64
C ILE A 381 -20.21 16.31 21.14
N SER A 382 -20.17 15.04 21.53
CA SER A 382 -18.93 14.35 21.85
C SER A 382 -18.36 13.60 20.64
N ILE A 383 -17.07 13.73 20.37
CA ILE A 383 -16.38 12.93 19.34
C ILE A 383 -16.51 11.42 19.62
N LYS A 384 -16.55 11.05 20.92
CA LYS A 384 -16.74 9.66 21.33
C LYS A 384 -18.11 9.13 20.92
N GLU A 385 -19.17 9.91 21.07
CA GLU A 385 -20.55 9.51 20.69
C GLU A 385 -20.68 9.35 19.17
N ILE A 386 -20.16 10.31 18.40
CA ILE A 386 -20.11 10.18 16.93
C ILE A 386 -19.37 8.89 16.55
N SER A 387 -18.23 8.63 17.16
CA SER A 387 -17.41 7.45 16.87
C SER A 387 -18.14 6.15 17.15
N GLN A 388 -18.88 6.07 18.25
CA GLN A 388 -19.67 4.87 18.60
C GLN A 388 -20.85 4.67 17.63
N GLU A 389 -21.60 5.72 17.28
CA GLU A 389 -22.76 5.59 16.38
C GLU A 389 -22.34 5.31 14.92
N THR A 390 -21.23 5.90 14.49
CA THR A 390 -20.78 5.81 13.09
C THR A 390 -19.77 4.69 12.85
N ALA A 391 -19.20 4.10 13.90
CA ALA A 391 -18.03 3.22 13.88
C ALA A 391 -16.76 3.84 13.25
N VAL A 392 -16.75 5.16 12.99
CA VAL A 392 -15.59 5.86 12.43
C VAL A 392 -14.60 6.17 13.53
N ASN A 393 -13.31 5.95 13.26
CA ASN A 393 -12.25 6.25 14.20
C ASN A 393 -12.24 7.75 14.60
N PRO A 394 -12.05 8.10 15.89
CA PRO A 394 -12.01 9.49 16.36
C PRO A 394 -11.02 10.39 15.59
N VAL A 395 -9.88 9.85 15.18
CA VAL A 395 -8.86 10.60 14.41
C VAL A 395 -9.41 11.05 13.06
N ASP A 396 -10.15 10.17 12.38
CA ASP A 396 -10.73 10.46 11.07
C ASP A 396 -11.91 11.44 11.19
N ILE A 397 -12.68 11.36 12.30
CA ILE A 397 -13.72 12.35 12.63
C ILE A 397 -13.11 13.74 12.83
N VAL A 398 -12.09 13.85 13.70
CA VAL A 398 -11.42 15.13 13.99
C VAL A 398 -10.80 15.72 12.73
N SER A 399 -10.11 14.91 11.92
CA SER A 399 -9.53 15.34 10.65
C SER A 399 -10.60 15.86 9.70
N THR A 400 -11.75 15.18 9.62
CA THR A 400 -12.86 15.59 8.75
C THR A 400 -13.50 16.89 9.25
N LEU A 401 -13.80 17.01 10.55
CA LEU A 401 -14.35 18.24 11.14
C LEU A 401 -13.42 19.44 10.93
N GLN A 402 -12.10 19.24 11.07
CA GLN A 402 -11.11 20.26 10.77
C GLN A 402 -11.12 20.65 9.29
N SER A 403 -11.23 19.68 8.38
CA SER A 403 -11.31 19.94 6.92
C SER A 403 -12.56 20.74 6.52
N LEU A 404 -13.66 20.56 7.25
CA LEU A 404 -14.92 21.30 7.06
C LEU A 404 -14.94 22.66 7.79
N GLN A 405 -13.86 23.00 8.50
CA GLN A 405 -13.76 24.19 9.36
C GLN A 405 -14.84 24.22 10.46
N MET A 406 -15.30 23.05 10.89
CA MET A 406 -16.33 22.86 11.91
C MET A 406 -15.73 22.60 13.30
N LEU A 407 -14.41 22.46 13.43
CA LEU A 407 -13.73 22.35 14.72
C LEU A 407 -13.11 23.68 15.11
N LYS A 408 -13.50 24.23 16.27
CA LYS A 408 -12.95 25.47 16.86
C LYS A 408 -12.36 25.21 18.23
N TYR A 409 -11.44 26.04 18.67
CA TYR A 409 -10.88 26.00 20.01
C TYR A 409 -11.22 27.30 20.74
N TRP A 410 -11.86 27.19 21.90
CA TRP A 410 -12.31 28.33 22.69
C TRP A 410 -12.18 28.04 24.18
N LYS A 411 -11.49 28.91 24.92
CA LYS A 411 -11.29 28.81 26.38
C LYS A 411 -10.87 27.41 26.86
N GLY A 412 -9.93 26.77 26.18
CA GLY A 412 -9.44 25.44 26.57
C GLY A 412 -10.29 24.27 26.08
N LYS A 413 -11.40 24.51 25.37
CA LYS A 413 -12.33 23.47 24.89
C LYS A 413 -12.42 23.45 23.37
N HIS A 414 -12.53 22.25 22.79
CA HIS A 414 -12.88 22.09 21.39
C HIS A 414 -14.40 22.19 21.23
N LEU A 415 -14.85 23.10 20.35
CA LEU A 415 -16.25 23.31 20.01
C LEU A 415 -16.50 22.84 18.59
N VAL A 416 -17.59 22.08 18.39
CA VAL A 416 -18.07 21.70 17.06
C VAL A 416 -19.08 22.73 16.58
N LEU A 417 -18.73 23.50 15.56
CA LEU A 417 -19.61 24.47 14.92
C LEU A 417 -20.53 23.77 13.92
N LYS A 418 -21.84 23.78 14.20
CA LYS A 418 -22.86 23.30 13.26
C LYS A 418 -23.05 24.32 12.13
N ARG A 419 -22.40 24.04 11.00
CA ARG A 419 -22.51 24.80 9.75
C ARG A 419 -23.77 24.42 8.99
N GLN A 420 -24.82 25.23 9.13
CA GLN A 420 -26.12 24.95 8.52
C GLN A 420 -26.04 24.96 6.98
N ASP A 421 -25.19 25.82 6.40
CA ASP A 421 -24.93 25.89 4.97
C ASP A 421 -24.44 24.55 4.37
N LEU A 422 -23.53 23.86 5.06
CA LEU A 422 -23.02 22.56 4.62
C LEU A 422 -24.05 21.45 4.77
N ILE A 423 -24.88 21.53 5.81
CA ILE A 423 -25.96 20.57 6.06
C ILE A 423 -27.05 20.70 5.01
N ASP A 424 -27.43 21.92 4.65
CA ASP A 424 -28.44 22.20 3.63
C ASP A 424 -27.93 21.78 2.24
N GLU A 425 -26.65 22.06 1.92
CA GLU A 425 -26.01 21.59 0.68
C GLU A 425 -26.02 20.05 0.59
N TRP A 426 -25.67 19.38 1.69
CA TRP A 426 -25.70 17.93 1.77
C TRP A 426 -27.13 17.39 1.60
N LYS A 427 -28.11 17.97 2.29
CA LYS A 427 -29.52 17.56 2.21
C LYS A 427 -30.07 17.72 0.79
N ALA A 428 -29.74 18.82 0.11
CA ALA A 428 -30.11 19.02 -1.29
C ALA A 428 -29.48 17.97 -2.22
N LYS A 429 -28.22 17.58 -1.97
CA LYS A 429 -27.55 16.49 -2.70
C LYS A 429 -28.19 15.13 -2.42
N GLU A 430 -28.57 14.84 -1.18
CA GLU A 430 -29.24 13.59 -0.82
C GLU A 430 -30.62 13.49 -1.47
N ILE A 431 -31.41 14.58 -1.51
CA ILE A 431 -32.70 14.60 -2.21
C ILE A 431 -32.53 14.31 -3.70
N LYS A 432 -31.54 14.92 -4.35
CA LYS A 432 -31.20 14.62 -5.76
C LYS A 432 -30.76 13.17 -5.97
N ARG A 433 -30.16 12.55 -4.95
CA ARG A 433 -29.75 11.14 -4.94
C ARG A 433 -30.87 10.18 -4.58
N GLY A 434 -32.03 10.64 -4.12
CA GLY A 434 -33.14 9.80 -3.64
C GLY A 434 -33.63 8.73 -4.62
N ASN A 435 -33.26 8.83 -5.90
CA ASN A 435 -33.55 7.83 -6.94
C ASN A 435 -32.38 6.86 -7.24
N SER A 436 -31.27 6.96 -6.51
CA SER A 436 -30.10 6.10 -6.68
C SER A 436 -30.19 4.88 -5.75
N ASN A 437 -30.37 3.70 -6.32
CA ASN A 437 -30.37 2.41 -5.60
C ASN A 437 -29.01 2.00 -5.02
N LYS A 438 -28.04 2.93 -4.90
CA LYS A 438 -26.64 2.66 -4.54
C LYS A 438 -26.32 3.07 -3.09
N THR A 439 -27.10 2.55 -2.15
CA THR A 439 -26.92 2.71 -0.70
C THR A 439 -27.00 1.36 0.00
N ILE A 440 -26.21 1.15 1.05
CA ILE A 440 -26.28 -0.07 1.87
C ILE A 440 -27.49 0.03 2.80
N ASP A 441 -28.25 -1.05 2.85
CA ASP A 441 -29.40 -1.18 3.74
C ASP A 441 -29.06 -2.13 4.90
N PRO A 442 -28.93 -1.62 6.14
CA PRO A 442 -28.58 -2.45 7.28
C PRO A 442 -29.52 -3.64 7.50
N THR A 443 -30.80 -3.53 7.11
CA THR A 443 -31.79 -4.60 7.27
C THR A 443 -31.58 -5.77 6.32
N SER A 444 -30.82 -5.56 5.24
CA SER A 444 -30.50 -6.59 4.23
C SER A 444 -29.22 -7.38 4.56
N LEU A 445 -28.57 -7.06 5.68
CA LEU A 445 -27.40 -7.79 6.18
C LEU A 445 -27.83 -9.02 6.98
N LYS A 446 -27.34 -10.19 6.56
CA LYS A 446 -27.49 -11.47 7.27
C LYS A 446 -26.10 -11.94 7.71
N TRP A 447 -25.61 -11.35 8.78
CA TRP A 447 -24.25 -11.56 9.24
C TRP A 447 -24.15 -11.47 10.75
N THR A 448 -23.27 -12.30 11.32
CA THR A 448 -22.89 -12.25 12.72
C THR A 448 -21.37 -12.31 12.82
N PRO A 449 -20.73 -11.58 13.75
CA PRO A 449 -19.28 -11.62 13.91
C PRO A 449 -18.76 -13.05 14.05
N PRO A 450 -17.68 -13.43 13.32
CA PRO A 450 -17.03 -14.71 13.50
C PRO A 450 -16.64 -14.89 14.98
N LYS A 451 -17.16 -15.94 15.63
CA LYS A 451 -16.75 -16.27 16.99
C LYS A 451 -15.24 -16.52 16.96
N GLY A 452 -14.48 -15.72 17.72
CA GLY A 452 -13.03 -15.83 17.77
C GLY A 452 -12.61 -17.26 18.09
N THR A 453 -11.79 -17.85 17.22
CA THR A 453 -11.09 -19.11 17.46
C THR A 453 -9.68 -18.85 17.94
#